data_AF-A0A1G6X9R8-F1
#
_entry.id   AF-A0A1G6X9R8-F1
#
_cell.length_a   1.000
_cell.length_b   1.000
_cell.length_c   1.000
_cell.angle_alpha   90.00
_cell.angle_beta   90.00
_cell.angle_gamma   90.00
#
_symmetry.space_group_name_H-M   'P 1'
#
loop_
_entity.id
_entity.type
_entity.pdbx_description
1 polymer ?
#
loop_
_entity_poly.entity_id
_entity_poly.type
_entity_poly.pdbx_seq_one_letter_code
_entity_poly.pdbx_strand_id
1 'polypeptide(L)'
;MSILSGPLGSHKGYIAYIALPNCSDYFDLCDLQREKEIYQATRSKYERLRLFLNAAESLNNIPEYIFHEYKPAYGWSRESEVRSLLAKESKIHETINTLANGYKHCVRNPPHKAGQIKEIDAGDFQEIKIIVTSQLSAPVSLDVSYSFESIEDEGMLAEAFRFWVDYHNHQDLSRLIGVRV
;
A
#
# COMPACT_ATOMS: atom_id res chain seq x y z
N MET A 1 9.19 -28.58 -21.01
CA MET A 1 10.23 -28.12 -20.07
C MET A 1 9.56 -27.15 -19.11
N SER A 2 9.43 -27.50 -17.84
CA SER A 2 8.89 -26.58 -16.84
C SER A 2 10.00 -25.58 -16.53
N ILE A 3 9.82 -24.34 -16.98
CA ILE A 3 10.65 -23.21 -16.53
C ILE A 3 10.29 -23.07 -15.06
N LEU A 4 11.27 -23.24 -14.16
CA LEU A 4 11.14 -22.79 -12.78
C LEU A 4 10.86 -21.29 -12.84
N SER A 5 9.58 -20.92 -12.79
CA SER A 5 9.16 -19.54 -12.66
C SER A 5 9.55 -19.14 -11.24
N GLY A 6 10.64 -18.39 -11.11
CA GLY A 6 11.02 -17.78 -9.85
C GLY A 6 9.92 -16.85 -9.31
N PRO A 7 10.16 -16.16 -8.19
CA PRO A 7 9.20 -15.23 -7.57
C PRO A 7 8.51 -14.25 -8.54
N LEU A 8 9.16 -13.88 -9.64
CA LEU A 8 8.65 -12.93 -10.62
C LEU A 8 8.06 -13.58 -11.89
N GLY A 9 7.98 -14.91 -11.94
CA GLY A 9 7.55 -15.65 -13.13
C GLY A 9 6.05 -15.97 -13.18
N SER A 10 5.29 -15.62 -12.14
CA SER A 10 3.83 -15.75 -12.10
C SER A 10 3.25 -14.80 -11.05
N HIS A 11 1.97 -14.46 -11.17
CA HIS A 11 1.27 -13.70 -10.11
C HIS A 11 1.26 -14.46 -8.79
N LYS A 12 1.13 -15.79 -8.81
CA LYS A 12 1.19 -16.63 -7.61
C LYS A 12 2.54 -16.54 -6.92
N GLY A 13 3.62 -16.66 -7.69
CA GLY A 13 4.98 -16.49 -7.18
C GLY A 13 5.19 -15.10 -6.59
N TYR A 14 4.69 -14.07 -7.27
CA TYR A 14 4.85 -12.70 -6.84
C TYR A 14 4.09 -12.42 -5.53
N ILE A 15 2.84 -12.89 -5.44
CA ILE A 15 2.03 -12.79 -4.21
C ILE A 15 2.76 -13.50 -3.06
N ALA A 16 3.17 -14.75 -3.26
CA ALA A 16 3.71 -15.60 -2.20
C ALA A 16 5.07 -15.12 -1.67
N TYR A 17 5.94 -14.63 -2.56
CA TYR A 17 7.35 -14.38 -2.24
C TYR A 17 7.74 -12.91 -2.23
N ILE A 18 6.88 -12.00 -2.69
CA ILE A 18 7.15 -10.55 -2.69
C ILE A 18 6.05 -9.79 -1.96
N ALA A 19 4.80 -9.88 -2.42
CA ALA A 19 3.75 -9.00 -1.93
C ALA A 19 3.33 -9.30 -0.49
N LEU A 20 3.06 -10.58 -0.17
CA LEU A 20 2.70 -10.97 1.20
C LEU A 20 3.89 -10.82 2.18
N PRO A 21 5.14 -11.22 1.84
CA PRO A 21 6.29 -10.97 2.70
C PRO A 21 6.51 -9.50 3.02
N ASN A 22 6.39 -8.58 2.04
CA ASN A 22 6.51 -7.15 2.32
C ASN A 22 5.44 -6.63 3.30
N CYS A 23 4.24 -7.22 3.29
CA CYS A 23 3.20 -6.90 4.28
C CYS A 23 3.56 -7.48 5.66
N SER A 24 4.00 -8.73 5.72
CA SER A 24 4.43 -9.37 6.97
C SER A 24 5.57 -8.62 7.63
N ASP A 25 6.62 -8.25 6.88
CA ASP A 25 7.75 -7.47 7.39
C ASP A 25 7.31 -6.15 8.02
N TYR A 26 6.28 -5.50 7.44
CA TYR A 26 5.70 -4.29 8.00
C TYR A 26 4.95 -4.55 9.32
N PHE A 27 4.05 -5.54 9.35
CA PHE A 27 3.28 -5.86 10.56
C PHE A 27 4.18 -6.33 11.71
N ASP A 28 5.17 -7.18 11.41
CA ASP A 28 6.15 -7.65 12.38
C ASP A 28 6.95 -6.49 12.98
N LEU A 29 7.33 -5.49 12.16
CA LEU A 29 7.99 -4.28 12.65
C LEU A 29 7.07 -3.45 13.54
N CYS A 30 5.80 -3.26 13.16
CA CYS A 30 4.83 -2.53 13.96
C CYS A 30 4.69 -3.15 15.36
N ASP A 31 4.52 -4.47 15.43
CA ASP A 31 4.36 -5.20 16.68
C ASP A 31 5.63 -5.12 17.54
N LEU A 32 6.80 -5.36 16.94
CA LEU A 32 8.10 -5.23 17.63
C LEU A 32 8.32 -3.84 18.23
N GLN A 33 7.94 -2.79 17.52
CA GLN A 33 8.11 -1.41 17.99
C GLN A 33 7.12 -1.01 19.08
N ARG A 34 5.91 -1.60 19.08
CA ARG A 34 4.94 -1.47 20.18
C ARG A 34 5.44 -2.16 21.44
N GLU A 35 5.90 -3.40 21.31
CA GLU A 35 6.46 -4.19 22.42
C GLU A 35 7.65 -3.47 23.10
N LYS A 36 8.45 -2.76 22.32
CA LYS A 36 9.61 -1.99 22.81
C LYS A 36 9.28 -0.56 23.24
N GLU A 37 8.00 -0.14 23.19
CA GLU A 37 7.55 1.22 23.51
C GLU A 37 8.25 2.34 22.70
N ILE A 38 8.82 2.01 21.53
CA ILE A 38 9.50 2.96 20.63
C ILE A 38 8.65 3.34 19.42
N TYR A 39 7.38 2.93 19.40
CA TYR A 39 6.47 3.17 18.28
C TYR A 39 6.33 4.65 17.93
N GLN A 40 6.37 5.53 18.93
CA GLN A 40 6.25 6.99 18.73
C GLN A 40 7.57 7.68 18.37
N ALA A 41 8.71 7.00 18.43
CA ALA A 41 9.99 7.59 18.09
C ALA A 41 10.08 7.91 16.59
N THR A 42 10.60 9.10 16.25
CA THR A 42 10.70 9.58 14.85
C THR A 42 11.43 8.60 13.93
N ARG A 43 12.53 8.00 14.40
CA ARG A 43 13.26 6.98 13.63
C ARG A 43 12.40 5.76 13.33
N SER A 44 11.62 5.29 14.30
CA SER A 44 10.69 4.17 14.14
C SER A 44 9.60 4.49 13.12
N LYS A 45 9.06 5.73 13.14
CA LYS A 45 8.10 6.21 12.15
C LYS A 45 8.65 6.13 10.72
N TYR A 46 9.88 6.61 10.49
CA TYR A 46 10.49 6.51 9.16
C TYR A 46 10.70 5.08 8.67
N GLU A 47 11.07 4.18 9.57
CA GLU A 47 11.26 2.77 9.23
C GLU A 47 9.95 2.10 8.84
N ARG A 48 8.88 2.36 9.59
CA ARG A 48 7.52 1.89 9.27
C ARG A 48 7.02 2.47 7.96
N LEU A 49 7.16 3.77 7.73
CA LEU A 49 6.76 4.41 6.48
C LEU A 49 7.43 3.74 5.27
N ARG A 50 8.73 3.46 5.35
CA ARG A 50 9.47 2.75 4.27
C ARG A 50 8.85 1.38 3.98
N LEU A 51 8.58 0.58 5.02
CA LEU A 51 8.00 -0.76 4.85
C LEU A 51 6.54 -0.69 4.39
N PHE A 52 5.77 0.27 4.89
CA PHE A 52 4.39 0.53 4.45
C PHE A 52 4.33 0.83 2.95
N LEU A 53 5.19 1.72 2.45
CA LEU A 53 5.24 2.06 1.02
C LEU A 53 5.65 0.86 0.17
N ASN A 54 6.61 0.06 0.63
CA ASN A 54 7.00 -1.19 -0.05
C ASN A 54 5.84 -2.18 -0.12
N ALA A 55 5.10 -2.36 0.98
CA ALA A 55 3.95 -3.25 1.04
C ALA A 55 2.83 -2.77 0.11
N ALA A 56 2.45 -1.49 0.22
CA ALA A 56 1.40 -0.89 -0.61
C ALA A 56 1.73 -0.98 -2.11
N GLU A 57 2.96 -0.66 -2.51
CA GLU A 57 3.41 -0.78 -3.89
C GLU A 57 3.40 -2.24 -4.36
N SER A 58 3.86 -3.16 -3.52
CA SER A 58 3.91 -4.57 -3.89
C SER A 58 2.53 -5.13 -4.13
N LEU A 59 1.55 -4.81 -3.27
CA LEU A 59 0.15 -5.16 -3.47
C LEU A 59 -0.42 -4.50 -4.72
N ASN A 60 -0.08 -3.22 -4.96
CA ASN A 60 -0.54 -2.47 -6.14
C ASN A 60 -0.03 -3.04 -7.47
N ASN A 61 1.08 -3.80 -7.47
CA ASN A 61 1.63 -4.42 -8.67
C ASN A 61 1.04 -5.80 -8.99
N ILE A 62 0.30 -6.44 -8.07
CA ILE A 62 -0.32 -7.75 -8.32
C ILE A 62 -1.22 -7.77 -9.59
N PRO A 63 -2.06 -6.74 -9.87
CA PRO A 63 -2.88 -6.70 -11.08
C PRO A 63 -2.06 -6.78 -12.38
N GLU A 64 -0.85 -6.21 -12.39
CA GLU A 64 0.05 -6.27 -13.54
C GLU A 64 0.52 -7.70 -13.81
N TYR A 65 0.90 -8.45 -12.76
CA TYR A 65 1.24 -9.86 -12.91
C TYR A 65 0.07 -10.71 -13.43
N ILE A 66 -1.14 -10.48 -12.90
CA ILE A 66 -2.35 -11.16 -13.37
C ILE A 66 -2.61 -10.83 -14.85
N PHE A 67 -2.50 -9.55 -15.23
CA PHE A 67 -2.65 -9.12 -16.61
C PHE A 67 -1.65 -9.83 -17.53
N HIS A 68 -0.36 -9.82 -17.20
CA HIS A 68 0.65 -10.43 -18.08
C HIS A 68 0.54 -11.95 -18.20
N GLU A 69 0.11 -12.63 -17.14
CA GLU A 69 -0.09 -14.08 -17.14
C GLU A 69 -1.32 -14.50 -17.95
N TYR A 70 -2.41 -13.73 -17.86
CA TYR A 70 -3.71 -14.15 -18.37
C TYR A 70 -4.21 -13.36 -19.59
N LYS A 71 -3.56 -12.26 -20.00
CA LYS A 71 -3.98 -11.48 -21.18
C LYS A 71 -4.18 -12.31 -22.46
N PRO A 72 -3.37 -13.35 -22.79
CA PRO A 72 -3.62 -14.12 -24.01
C PRO A 72 -4.89 -14.98 -23.91
N ALA A 73 -5.23 -15.45 -22.70
CA ALA A 73 -6.37 -16.32 -22.45
C ALA A 73 -7.71 -15.57 -22.43
N TYR A 74 -7.72 -14.34 -21.90
CA TYR A 74 -8.94 -13.53 -21.77
C TYR A 74 -9.05 -12.41 -22.81
N GLY A 75 -8.05 -12.25 -23.68
CA GLY A 75 -8.04 -11.20 -24.71
C GLY A 75 -7.90 -9.78 -24.16
N TRP A 76 -7.37 -9.62 -22.93
CA TRP A 76 -7.18 -8.30 -22.34
C TRP A 76 -6.15 -7.49 -23.12
N SER A 77 -6.48 -6.23 -23.36
CA SER A 77 -5.64 -5.27 -24.07
C SER A 77 -4.85 -4.38 -23.11
N ARG A 78 -5.39 -4.12 -21.91
CA ARG A 78 -4.83 -3.19 -20.91
C ARG A 78 -4.97 -3.75 -19.51
N GLU A 79 -3.98 -3.46 -18.67
CA GLU A 79 -3.99 -3.78 -17.23
C GLU A 79 -5.19 -3.18 -16.49
N SER A 80 -5.69 -2.01 -16.94
CA SER A 80 -6.86 -1.35 -16.38
C SER A 80 -8.11 -2.24 -16.37
N GLU A 81 -8.19 -3.22 -17.27
CA GLU A 81 -9.29 -4.19 -17.31
C GLU A 81 -9.26 -5.08 -16.05
N VAL A 82 -8.08 -5.56 -15.64
CA VAL A 82 -7.90 -6.35 -14.41
C VAL A 82 -8.20 -5.50 -13.17
N ARG A 83 -7.68 -4.27 -13.12
CA ARG A 83 -7.95 -3.34 -12.01
C ARG A 83 -9.45 -3.04 -11.86
N SER A 84 -10.17 -2.90 -12.97
CA SER A 84 -11.62 -2.66 -12.95
C SER A 84 -12.42 -3.85 -12.43
N LEU A 85 -11.93 -5.08 -12.64
CA LEU A 85 -12.54 -6.29 -12.08
C LEU A 85 -12.29 -6.37 -10.58
N LEU A 86 -11.05 -6.15 -10.14
CA LEU A 86 -10.68 -6.11 -8.72
C LEU A 86 -11.44 -5.04 -7.94
N ALA A 87 -11.63 -3.85 -8.53
CA ALA A 87 -12.38 -2.77 -7.90
C ALA A 87 -13.87 -3.10 -7.68
N LYS A 88 -14.45 -4.02 -8.47
CA LYS A 88 -15.82 -4.51 -8.26
C LYS A 88 -15.91 -5.48 -7.08
N GLU A 89 -14.89 -6.31 -6.90
CA GLU A 89 -14.83 -7.29 -5.81
C GLU A 89 -14.46 -6.66 -4.47
N SER A 90 -13.52 -5.71 -4.46
CA SER A 90 -13.16 -4.99 -3.25
C SER A 90 -12.60 -3.60 -3.52
N LYS A 91 -13.22 -2.61 -2.85
CA LYS A 91 -12.78 -1.21 -2.86
C LYS A 91 -11.35 -1.01 -2.35
N ILE A 92 -10.82 -1.96 -1.58
CA ILE A 92 -9.46 -1.85 -1.02
C ILE A 92 -8.38 -1.72 -2.11
N HIS A 93 -8.62 -2.25 -3.31
CA HIS A 93 -7.70 -2.14 -4.43
C HIS A 93 -7.63 -0.72 -5.00
N GLU A 94 -8.76 0.00 -5.01
CA GLU A 94 -8.81 1.41 -5.40
C GLU A 94 -8.04 2.26 -4.39
N THR A 95 -8.23 1.97 -3.10
CA THR A 95 -7.52 2.62 -1.99
C THR A 95 -6.00 2.38 -2.07
N ILE A 96 -5.55 1.13 -2.18
CA ILE A 96 -4.13 0.80 -2.31
C ILE A 96 -3.51 1.42 -3.55
N ASN A 97 -4.20 1.43 -4.69
CA ASN A 97 -3.74 2.09 -5.90
C ASN A 97 -3.61 3.62 -5.71
N THR A 98 -4.57 4.24 -5.03
CA THR A 98 -4.53 5.68 -4.73
C THR A 98 -3.34 6.01 -3.82
N LEU A 99 -3.11 5.21 -2.78
CA LEU A 99 -1.96 5.35 -1.88
C LEU A 99 -0.64 5.18 -2.62
N ALA A 100 -0.54 4.12 -3.43
CA ALA A 100 0.68 3.80 -4.17
C ALA A 100 1.02 4.85 -5.24
N ASN A 101 0.01 5.46 -5.85
CA ASN A 101 0.21 6.55 -6.79
C ASN A 101 0.51 7.87 -6.08
N GLY A 102 -0.15 8.16 -4.95
CA GLY A 102 0.00 9.42 -4.23
C GLY A 102 1.44 9.71 -3.82
N TYR A 103 2.17 8.73 -3.29
CA TYR A 103 3.57 8.94 -2.89
C TYR A 103 4.51 9.15 -4.09
N LYS A 104 4.17 8.63 -5.29
CA LYS A 104 4.97 8.81 -6.52
C LYS A 104 4.86 10.23 -7.07
N HIS A 105 3.79 10.94 -6.75
CA HIS A 105 3.48 12.27 -7.27
C HIS A 105 3.88 13.38 -6.29
N CYS A 106 5.18 13.49 -5.98
CA CYS A 106 5.71 14.55 -5.11
C CYS A 106 5.91 15.91 -5.84
N VAL A 107 5.87 15.95 -7.18
CA VAL A 107 6.34 17.12 -7.97
C VAL A 107 5.55 17.38 -9.26
N ARG A 108 4.50 16.62 -9.57
CA ARG A 108 3.88 16.62 -10.93
C ARG A 108 2.57 17.39 -11.08
N ASN A 109 2.03 18.01 -10.03
CA ASN A 109 0.77 18.75 -10.17
C ASN A 109 1.00 20.24 -10.49
N PRO A 110 0.56 20.72 -11.68
CA PRO A 110 0.34 22.14 -11.90
C PRO A 110 -0.80 22.63 -10.98
N PRO A 111 -0.92 23.94 -10.73
CA PRO A 111 -1.94 24.50 -9.85
C PRO A 111 -3.35 23.99 -10.23
N HIS A 112 -4.04 23.39 -9.26
CA HIS A 112 -5.40 22.87 -9.43
C HIS A 112 -6.35 23.98 -9.95
N LYS A 113 -7.13 23.67 -10.99
CA LYS A 113 -8.25 24.51 -11.41
C LYS A 113 -9.42 24.29 -10.45
N ALA A 114 -10.08 25.37 -10.04
CA ALA A 114 -11.22 25.31 -9.13
C ALA A 114 -12.31 24.35 -9.66
N GLY A 115 -12.73 23.39 -8.83
CA GLY A 115 -13.82 22.44 -9.13
C GLY A 115 -13.40 21.00 -9.43
N GLN A 116 -12.10 20.67 -9.45
CA GLN A 116 -11.63 19.28 -9.54
C GLN A 116 -11.36 18.68 -8.15
N ILE A 117 -11.67 17.39 -7.99
CA ILE A 117 -11.34 16.62 -6.78
C ILE A 117 -9.81 16.57 -6.65
N LYS A 118 -9.28 16.90 -5.47
CA LYS A 118 -7.84 16.83 -5.19
C LYS A 118 -7.43 15.35 -5.14
N GLU A 119 -6.49 14.95 -6.00
CA GLU A 119 -5.80 13.67 -5.88
C GLU A 119 -4.79 13.73 -4.71
N ILE A 120 -4.67 12.65 -3.95
CA ILE A 120 -3.71 12.54 -2.84
C ILE A 120 -2.28 12.68 -3.40
N ASP A 121 -1.45 13.54 -2.82
CA ASP A 121 -0.05 13.75 -3.21
C ASP A 121 0.94 13.39 -2.11
N ALA A 122 2.25 13.36 -2.40
CA ALA A 122 3.28 12.96 -1.44
C ALA A 122 3.34 13.86 -0.20
N GLY A 123 2.92 15.12 -0.31
CA GLY A 123 2.83 16.07 0.81
C GLY A 123 1.69 15.73 1.76
N ASP A 124 0.61 15.13 1.27
CA ASP A 124 -0.50 14.65 2.10
C ASP A 124 -0.09 13.50 3.04
N PHE A 125 0.98 12.77 2.74
CA PHE A 125 1.55 11.72 3.61
C PHE A 125 2.37 12.28 4.79
N GLN A 126 2.57 13.60 4.86
CA GLN A 126 3.40 14.24 5.87
C GLN A 126 2.65 15.44 6.47
N GLU A 127 2.02 15.26 7.63
CA GLU A 127 1.50 16.40 8.39
C GLU A 127 2.57 16.91 9.37
N ILE A 128 2.94 18.19 9.28
CA ILE A 128 3.83 18.82 10.25
C ILE A 128 3.01 19.13 11.52
N LYS A 129 3.23 18.41 12.62
CA LYS A 129 2.61 18.70 13.94
C LYS A 129 3.61 19.40 14.86
N ILE A 130 3.51 20.73 14.94
CA ILE A 130 4.27 21.50 15.92
C ILE A 130 3.62 21.32 17.30
N ILE A 131 4.32 20.64 18.22
CA ILE A 131 3.84 20.46 19.60
C ILE A 131 4.52 21.50 20.47
N VAL A 132 3.75 22.49 20.92
CA VAL A 132 4.23 23.48 21.89
C VAL A 132 3.89 22.98 23.29
N THR A 133 4.90 22.53 24.04
CA THR A 133 4.72 22.18 25.46
C THR A 133 5.14 23.36 26.32
N SER A 134 4.17 23.99 26.97
CA SER A 134 4.40 25.05 27.95
C SER A 134 4.07 24.52 29.34
N GLN A 135 5.05 24.52 30.24
CA GLN A 135 4.82 24.31 31.66
C GLN A 135 4.83 25.68 32.35
N LEU A 136 3.82 25.96 33.19
CA LEU A 136 3.61 27.25 33.88
C LEU A 136 4.82 27.74 34.70
N SER A 137 5.80 26.88 34.97
CA SER A 137 6.98 27.13 35.80
C SER A 137 8.33 26.94 35.10
N ALA A 138 8.36 26.66 33.79
CA ALA A 138 9.60 26.37 33.05
C ALA A 138 9.65 27.08 31.68
N PRO A 139 10.84 27.22 31.05
CA PRO A 139 10.96 27.79 29.71
C PRO A 139 10.10 27.00 28.71
N VAL A 140 9.45 27.70 27.79
CA VAL A 140 8.68 27.07 26.70
C VAL A 140 9.62 26.17 25.91
N SER A 141 9.36 24.86 25.91
CA SER A 141 10.03 23.91 25.04
C SER A 141 9.21 23.76 23.77
N LEU A 142 9.81 24.11 22.63
CA LEU A 142 9.24 23.85 21.32
C LEU A 142 9.74 22.48 20.84
N ASP A 143 8.85 21.51 20.70
CA ASP A 143 9.15 20.24 20.05
C ASP A 143 8.48 20.21 18.67
N VAL A 144 9.28 20.19 17.61
CA VAL A 144 8.77 20.09 16.25
C VAL A 144 8.74 18.61 15.89
N SER A 145 7.55 18.03 15.91
CA SER A 145 7.34 16.64 15.51
C SER A 145 6.71 16.56 14.11
N TYR A 146 7.09 15.56 13.33
CA TYR A 146 6.38 15.24 12.10
C TYR A 146 5.38 14.13 12.41
N SER A 147 4.11 14.37 12.10
CA SER A 147 3.04 13.39 12.21
C SER A 147 2.91 12.67 10.88
N PHE A 148 3.47 11.46 10.82
CA PHE A 148 3.23 10.51 9.72
C PHE A 148 1.87 9.81 9.86
N GLU A 149 1.07 10.18 10.85
CA GLU A 149 -0.25 9.59 11.12
C GLU A 149 -1.30 9.92 10.06
N SER A 150 -1.01 10.78 9.08
CA SER A 150 -2.03 11.22 8.11
C SER A 150 -2.46 10.12 7.15
N ILE A 151 -1.59 9.13 6.85
CA ILE A 151 -1.87 8.10 5.84
C ILE A 151 -1.35 6.68 6.19
N GLU A 152 -0.59 6.47 7.29
CA GLU A 152 -0.26 5.13 7.80
C GLU A 152 -1.53 4.42 8.32
N ASP A 153 -2.42 3.95 7.43
CA ASP A 153 -3.60 3.18 7.80
C ASP A 153 -3.28 1.69 7.73
N GLU A 154 -2.76 1.18 8.87
CA GLU A 154 -2.56 -0.25 9.08
C GLU A 154 -3.82 -1.07 8.82
N GLY A 155 -5.01 -0.51 9.08
CA GLY A 155 -6.29 -1.15 8.83
C GLY A 155 -6.52 -1.41 7.34
N MET A 156 -6.25 -0.40 6.49
CA MET A 156 -6.33 -0.54 5.03
C MET A 156 -5.32 -1.57 4.51
N LEU A 157 -4.07 -1.48 4.94
CA LEU A 157 -3.05 -2.44 4.51
C LEU A 157 -3.38 -3.85 4.99
N ALA A 158 -3.91 -4.01 6.20
CA ALA A 158 -4.32 -5.30 6.74
C ALA A 158 -5.55 -5.87 6.00
N GLU A 159 -6.48 -5.03 5.55
CA GLU A 159 -7.60 -5.45 4.70
C GLU A 159 -7.10 -5.98 3.35
N ALA A 160 -6.21 -5.25 2.70
CA ALA A 160 -5.62 -5.66 1.43
C ALA A 160 -4.80 -6.96 1.59
N PHE A 161 -4.01 -7.05 2.65
CA PHE A 161 -3.26 -8.25 3.00
C PHE A 161 -4.19 -9.45 3.20
N ARG A 162 -5.27 -9.32 3.98
CA ARG A 162 -6.25 -10.39 4.19
C ARG A 162 -6.88 -10.86 2.88
N PHE A 163 -7.25 -9.93 1.98
CA PHE A 163 -7.78 -10.27 0.67
C PHE A 163 -6.81 -11.15 -0.12
N TRP A 164 -5.53 -10.76 -0.20
CA TRP A 164 -4.54 -11.50 -0.97
C TRP A 164 -4.09 -12.80 -0.30
N VAL A 165 -4.13 -12.89 1.03
CA VAL A 165 -3.95 -14.16 1.76
C VAL A 165 -5.09 -15.13 1.45
N ASP A 166 -6.34 -14.65 1.49
CA ASP A 166 -7.51 -15.48 1.16
C ASP A 166 -7.41 -16.01 -0.28
N TYR A 167 -7.09 -15.13 -1.22
CA TYR A 167 -6.84 -15.54 -2.61
C TYR A 167 -5.67 -16.52 -2.74
N HIS A 168 -4.56 -16.30 -2.05
CA HIS A 168 -3.40 -17.18 -2.09
C HIS A 168 -3.75 -18.61 -1.61
N ASN A 169 -4.62 -18.73 -0.61
CA ASN A 169 -5.07 -19.99 -0.04
C ASN A 169 -6.15 -20.68 -0.87
N HIS A 170 -7.01 -19.91 -1.56
CA HIS A 170 -8.16 -20.45 -2.30
C HIS A 170 -8.02 -20.40 -3.83
N GLN A 171 -6.92 -19.85 -4.36
CA GLN A 171 -6.42 -19.77 -5.75
C GLN A 171 -7.43 -19.84 -6.91
N ASP A 172 -8.64 -19.31 -6.70
CA ASP A 172 -9.71 -19.34 -7.66
C ASP A 172 -9.76 -18.00 -8.39
N LEU A 173 -9.10 -17.95 -9.54
CA LEU A 173 -9.10 -16.75 -10.38
C LEU A 173 -10.54 -16.36 -10.76
N SER A 174 -11.42 -17.33 -10.98
CA SER A 174 -12.85 -17.12 -11.30
C SER A 174 -13.56 -16.32 -10.21
N ARG A 175 -13.17 -16.48 -8.94
CA ARG A 175 -13.66 -15.66 -7.81
C ARG A 175 -13.10 -14.25 -7.80
N LEU A 176 -11.92 -14.04 -8.39
CA LEU A 176 -11.21 -12.77 -8.38
C LEU A 176 -11.58 -11.84 -9.55
N ILE A 177 -11.94 -12.42 -10.70
CA ILE A 177 -12.27 -11.69 -11.93
C ILE A 177 -13.69 -11.94 -12.45
N GLY A 178 -14.50 -12.72 -11.74
CA GLY A 178 -15.90 -13.01 -12.11
C GLY A 178 -16.07 -13.79 -13.41
N VAL A 179 -15.00 -14.35 -13.98
CA VAL A 179 -15.05 -15.10 -15.23
C VAL A 179 -15.28 -16.57 -14.93
N ARG A 180 -16.48 -17.07 -15.23
CA ARG A 180 -16.75 -18.51 -15.30
C ARG A 180 -15.98 -19.09 -16.48
N VAL A 181 -15.11 -20.06 -16.22
CA VAL A 181 -14.56 -20.97 -17.25
C VAL A 181 -15.66 -21.89 -17.73
#